data_AF-A0A9P7JRK8-F1
#
_entry.id   AF-A0A9P7JRK8-F1
#
_cell.length_a   1.000
_cell.length_b   1.000
_cell.length_c   1.000
_cell.angle_alpha   90.00
_cell.angle_beta   90.00
_cell.angle_gamma   90.00
#
_symmetry.space_group_name_H-M   'P 1'
#
loop_
_entity.id
_entity.type
_entity.pdbx_description
1 polymer ?
#
loop_
_entity_poly.entity_id
_entity_poly.type
_entity_poly.pdbx_seq_one_letter_code
_entity_poly.pdbx_strand_id
1 'polypeptide(L)'
;MHTVEVPKDWALQKVHLASQYVEDQFWAHVSRSECIIPPMELDVQITLSCAQLASTLADAYTNPIKLNVNMKRYNNACGQWPTGRSDTQEARLLQKFPPSREMVLEKPCVLLDAGHHIILWYVPGALSDWVKEDISAAMHCANDLLKKSLSPANANCIWRTDRSYFYPTETPGVSPGCINVSPCWFQQGHEPHGHAQENADVSFCPEISASLKGPQGISIIKSMRRPSLLASAALRVMHPSLYWASLRTTLEI
;
A
#
# COMPACT_ATOMS: atom_id res chain seq x y z
N MET A 1 7.51 21.78 -10.55
CA MET A 1 7.39 21.02 -9.30
C MET A 1 7.58 21.99 -8.16
N HIS A 2 6.55 22.29 -7.37
CA HIS A 2 6.76 23.04 -6.13
C HIS A 2 7.53 22.14 -5.18
N THR A 3 8.72 22.57 -4.77
CA THR A 3 9.53 21.93 -3.72
C THR A 3 8.77 22.05 -2.40
N VAL A 4 8.33 20.92 -1.85
CA VAL A 4 7.75 20.85 -0.51
C VAL A 4 8.91 20.91 0.48
N GLU A 5 8.98 21.97 1.28
CA GLU A 5 10.00 22.10 2.32
C GLU A 5 9.58 21.26 3.54
N VAL A 6 10.39 20.26 3.90
CA VAL A 6 10.09 19.35 5.01
C VAL A 6 10.89 19.77 6.24
N PRO A 7 10.24 20.12 7.37
CA PRO A 7 10.94 20.51 8.60
C PRO A 7 11.82 19.38 9.15
N LYS A 8 13.02 19.71 9.63
CA LYS A 8 13.98 18.70 10.15
C LYS A 8 13.48 17.99 11.40
N ASP A 9 12.65 18.66 12.19
CA ASP A 9 12.00 18.18 13.41
C ASP A 9 10.65 17.48 13.15
N TRP A 10 10.22 17.39 11.89
CA TRP A 10 8.98 16.73 11.54
C TRP A 10 9.03 15.24 11.89
N ALA A 11 7.96 14.75 12.53
CA ALA A 11 7.89 13.38 13.06
C ALA A 11 8.10 12.29 11.98
N LEU A 12 7.85 12.61 10.72
CA LEU A 12 8.00 11.71 9.58
C LEU A 12 9.22 12.05 8.70
N GLN A 13 10.15 12.89 9.17
CA GLN A 13 11.36 13.25 8.43
C GLN A 13 12.16 12.03 7.99
N LYS A 14 12.28 11.01 8.84
CA LYS A 14 12.95 9.75 8.48
C LYS A 14 12.28 9.02 7.33
N VAL A 15 10.93 9.04 7.27
CA VAL A 15 10.17 8.45 6.17
C VAL A 15 10.45 9.21 4.88
N HIS A 16 10.51 10.55 4.94
CA HIS A 16 10.86 11.37 3.79
C HIS A 16 12.27 11.08 3.26
N LEU A 17 13.27 11.06 4.14
CA LEU A 17 14.67 10.76 3.80
C LEU A 17 14.82 9.37 3.19
N ALA A 18 14.19 8.36 3.78
CA ALA A 18 14.20 7.01 3.23
C ALA A 18 13.52 6.93 1.86
N SER A 19 12.40 7.64 1.68
CA SER A 19 11.68 7.68 0.41
C SER A 19 12.51 8.35 -0.68
N GLN A 20 13.14 9.49 -0.37
CA GLN A 20 14.04 10.17 -1.28
C GLN A 20 15.23 9.28 -1.66
N TYR A 21 15.87 8.65 -0.67
CA TYR A 21 16.97 7.72 -0.93
C TYR A 21 16.56 6.57 -1.87
N VAL A 22 15.38 5.98 -1.67
CA VAL A 22 14.87 4.92 -2.57
C VAL A 22 14.62 5.44 -3.99
N GLU A 23 14.05 6.64 -4.15
CA GLU A 23 13.84 7.27 -5.47
C GLU A 23 15.17 7.55 -6.18
N ASP A 24 16.12 8.16 -5.49
CA ASP A 24 17.44 8.50 -6.06
C ASP A 24 18.20 7.22 -6.44
N GLN A 25 18.22 6.23 -5.54
CA GLN A 25 18.87 4.93 -5.77
C GLN A 25 18.20 4.15 -6.90
N PHE A 26 16.87 4.21 -7.00
CA PHE A 26 16.11 3.62 -8.11
C PHE A 26 16.55 4.21 -9.45
N TRP A 27 16.62 5.53 -9.57
CA TRP A 27 17.04 6.18 -10.82
C TRP A 27 18.51 5.93 -11.14
N ALA A 28 19.38 5.83 -10.13
CA ALA A 28 20.76 5.41 -10.31
C ALA A 28 20.84 3.99 -10.92
N HIS A 29 20.07 3.03 -10.40
CA HIS A 29 20.01 1.67 -10.96
C HIS A 29 19.45 1.65 -12.38
N VAL A 30 18.34 2.33 -12.64
CA VAL A 30 17.72 2.42 -13.98
C VAL A 30 18.70 3.03 -14.99
N SER A 31 19.46 4.05 -14.58
CA SER A 31 20.42 4.75 -15.43
C SER A 31 21.80 4.07 -15.49
N ARG A 32 22.04 3.02 -14.70
CA ARG A 32 23.34 2.35 -14.52
C ARG A 32 24.45 3.31 -14.06
N SER A 33 24.07 4.27 -13.22
CA SER A 33 24.97 5.24 -12.60
C SER A 33 25.57 4.70 -11.30
N GLU A 34 26.45 5.48 -10.69
CA GLU A 34 26.99 5.19 -9.36
C GLU A 34 25.87 5.13 -8.30
N CYS A 35 26.07 4.27 -7.29
CA CYS A 35 25.13 4.15 -6.18
C CYS A 35 25.08 5.46 -5.37
N ILE A 36 23.88 5.79 -4.89
CA ILE A 36 23.63 6.95 -4.06
C ILE A 36 24.17 6.69 -2.66
N ILE A 37 24.88 7.68 -2.12
CA ILE A 37 25.35 7.65 -0.74
C ILE A 37 24.13 7.76 0.18
N PRO A 38 23.92 6.82 1.11
CA PRO A 38 22.75 6.85 1.97
C PRO A 38 22.82 8.03 2.97
N PRO A 39 21.67 8.62 3.34
CA PRO A 39 21.62 9.65 4.38
C PRO A 39 22.17 9.13 5.72
N MET A 40 22.95 9.95 6.43
CA MET A 40 23.59 9.57 7.69
C MET A 40 22.57 9.32 8.82
N GLU A 41 21.36 9.87 8.70
CA GLU A 41 20.27 9.76 9.67
C GLU A 41 19.55 8.41 9.61
N LEU A 42 19.74 7.64 8.52
CA LEU A 42 19.17 6.31 8.38
C LEU A 42 20.08 5.27 9.02
N ASP A 43 19.50 4.38 9.81
CA ASP A 43 20.26 3.24 10.34
C ASP A 43 20.62 2.25 9.22
N VAL A 44 21.66 1.47 9.47
CA VAL A 44 22.22 0.52 8.49
C VAL A 44 21.16 -0.48 7.99
N GLN A 45 20.27 -0.97 8.85
CA GLN A 45 19.28 -1.97 8.45
C GLN A 45 18.20 -1.38 7.53
N ILE A 46 17.73 -0.17 7.85
CA ILE A 46 16.82 0.59 6.99
C ILE A 46 17.50 0.92 5.67
N THR A 47 18.74 1.40 5.68
CA THR A 47 19.49 1.72 4.45
C THR A 47 19.60 0.50 3.53
N LEU A 48 19.99 -0.67 4.07
CA LEU A 48 20.08 -1.90 3.28
C LEU A 48 18.72 -2.31 2.70
N SER A 49 17.65 -2.17 3.48
CA SER A 49 16.29 -2.51 3.02
C SER A 49 15.78 -1.54 1.95
N CYS A 50 16.09 -0.24 2.08
CA CYS A 50 15.82 0.77 1.06
C CYS A 50 16.59 0.47 -0.24
N ALA A 51 17.87 0.11 -0.14
CA ALA A 51 18.68 -0.25 -1.31
C ALA A 51 18.13 -1.51 -2.02
N GLN A 52 17.76 -2.54 -1.26
CA GLN A 52 17.13 -3.75 -1.80
C GLN A 52 15.81 -3.45 -2.50
N LEU A 53 14.96 -2.61 -1.88
CA LEU A 53 13.71 -2.15 -2.47
C LEU A 53 13.95 -1.39 -3.78
N ALA A 54 14.87 -0.41 -3.77
CA ALA A 54 15.21 0.41 -4.93
C ALA A 54 15.73 -0.44 -6.10
N SER A 55 16.62 -1.40 -5.83
CA SER A 55 17.13 -2.33 -6.85
C SER A 55 16.01 -3.17 -7.45
N THR A 56 15.14 -3.75 -6.61
CA THR A 56 14.04 -4.61 -7.09
C THR A 56 13.00 -3.82 -7.90
N LEU A 57 12.70 -2.59 -7.48
CA LEU A 57 11.86 -1.67 -8.25
C LEU A 57 12.51 -1.35 -9.61
N ALA A 58 13.82 -1.07 -9.66
CA ALA A 58 14.53 -0.78 -10.90
C ALA A 58 14.52 -1.99 -11.85
N ASP A 59 14.75 -3.20 -11.33
CA ASP A 59 14.65 -4.43 -12.10
C ASP A 59 13.24 -4.63 -12.68
N ALA A 60 12.20 -4.36 -11.87
CA ALA A 60 10.82 -4.44 -12.34
C ALA A 60 10.52 -3.40 -13.43
N TYR A 61 10.96 -2.16 -13.25
CA TYR A 61 10.73 -1.06 -14.17
C TYR A 61 11.41 -1.30 -15.52
N THR A 62 12.61 -1.88 -15.51
CA THR A 62 13.38 -2.19 -16.73
C THR A 62 12.95 -3.48 -17.42
N ASN A 63 12.02 -4.24 -16.83
CA ASN A 63 11.44 -5.46 -17.39
C ASN A 63 9.92 -5.33 -17.63
N PRO A 64 9.46 -4.47 -18.56
CA PRO A 64 8.03 -4.28 -18.79
C PRO A 64 7.41 -5.43 -19.62
N ILE A 65 6.23 -5.88 -19.20
CA ILE A 65 5.40 -6.84 -19.93
C ILE A 65 4.12 -6.14 -20.38
N LYS A 66 3.92 -6.07 -21.70
CA LYS A 66 2.74 -5.44 -22.30
C LYS A 66 1.61 -6.44 -22.43
N LEU A 67 0.42 -6.05 -21.97
CA LEU A 67 -0.81 -6.80 -22.12
C LEU A 67 -1.68 -6.18 -23.20
N ASN A 68 -2.47 -6.99 -23.89
CA ASN A 68 -3.44 -6.53 -24.89
C ASN A 68 -4.82 -6.28 -24.25
N VAL A 69 -4.84 -5.62 -23.10
CA VAL A 69 -6.08 -5.20 -22.41
C VAL A 69 -6.01 -3.72 -22.11
N ASN A 70 -7.08 -2.98 -22.38
CA ASN A 70 -7.19 -1.58 -22.02
C ASN A 70 -7.92 -1.48 -20.67
N MET A 71 -7.20 -1.15 -19.60
CA MET A 71 -7.77 -1.19 -18.25
C MET A 71 -8.78 -0.08 -18.01
N LYS A 72 -8.66 1.07 -18.68
CA LYS A 72 -9.68 2.13 -18.64
C LYS A 72 -11.01 1.64 -19.22
N ARG A 73 -10.99 0.96 -20.37
CA ARG A 73 -12.18 0.38 -20.99
C ARG A 73 -12.76 -0.77 -20.16
N TYR A 74 -11.90 -1.61 -19.58
CA TYR A 74 -12.32 -2.67 -18.65
C TYR A 74 -13.06 -2.07 -17.45
N ASN A 75 -12.45 -1.10 -16.77
CA ASN A 75 -13.04 -0.43 -15.61
C ASN A 75 -14.39 0.22 -15.94
N ASN A 76 -14.51 0.88 -17.10
CA ASN A 76 -15.79 1.45 -17.54
C ASN A 76 -16.86 0.37 -17.79
N ALA A 77 -16.48 -0.83 -18.21
CA ALA A 77 -17.40 -1.93 -18.45
C ALA A 77 -17.86 -2.66 -17.17
N CYS A 78 -17.09 -2.55 -16.08
CA CYS A 78 -17.48 -3.05 -14.75
C CYS A 78 -18.70 -2.30 -14.20
N GLY A 79 -18.95 -1.07 -14.65
CA GLY A 79 -20.05 -0.24 -14.16
C GLY A 79 -19.80 0.30 -12.74
N GLN A 80 -20.81 0.94 -12.17
CA GLN A 80 -20.75 1.45 -10.81
C GLN A 80 -21.07 0.33 -9.82
N TRP A 81 -20.28 0.23 -8.74
CA TRP A 81 -20.51 -0.69 -7.61
C TRP A 81 -20.64 -2.18 -7.99
N PRO A 82 -19.64 -2.78 -8.64
CA PRO A 82 -19.69 -4.20 -8.96
C PRO A 82 -19.78 -5.03 -7.66
N THR A 83 -20.78 -5.90 -7.58
CA THR A 83 -20.98 -6.79 -6.45
C THR A 83 -19.98 -7.97 -6.43
N GLY A 84 -19.38 -8.26 -7.60
CA GLY A 84 -18.46 -9.38 -7.81
C GLY A 84 -19.15 -10.76 -7.70
N ARG A 85 -20.48 -10.81 -7.83
CA ARG A 85 -21.30 -12.02 -7.65
C ARG A 85 -22.20 -12.34 -8.84
N SER A 86 -22.07 -11.61 -9.94
CA SER A 86 -22.92 -11.79 -11.12
C SER A 86 -22.16 -12.57 -12.18
N ASP A 87 -22.37 -13.87 -12.24
CA ASP A 87 -21.74 -14.76 -13.24
C ASP A 87 -22.00 -14.27 -14.67
N THR A 88 -23.21 -13.75 -14.93
CA THR A 88 -23.56 -13.15 -16.22
C THR A 88 -22.70 -11.94 -16.55
N GLN A 89 -22.42 -11.09 -15.55
CA GLN A 89 -21.56 -9.93 -15.73
C GLN A 89 -20.09 -10.34 -15.93
N GLU A 90 -19.60 -11.30 -15.14
CA GLU A 90 -18.24 -11.84 -15.29
C GLU A 90 -18.04 -12.51 -16.65
N ALA A 91 -18.99 -13.33 -17.10
CA ALA A 91 -18.96 -13.94 -18.43
C ALA A 91 -18.96 -12.89 -19.55
N ARG A 92 -19.77 -11.82 -19.41
CA ARG A 92 -19.77 -10.69 -20.36
C ARG A 92 -18.43 -9.96 -20.39
N LEU A 93 -17.83 -9.71 -19.22
CA LEU A 93 -16.52 -9.06 -19.12
C LEU A 93 -15.43 -9.92 -19.74
N LEU A 94 -15.42 -11.22 -19.47
CA LEU A 94 -14.46 -12.17 -20.04
C LEU A 94 -14.57 -12.26 -21.56
N GLN A 95 -15.80 -12.28 -22.09
CA GLN A 95 -16.02 -12.24 -23.54
C GLN A 95 -15.51 -10.95 -24.18
N LYS A 96 -15.68 -9.81 -23.49
CA LYS A 96 -15.29 -8.49 -24.00
C LYS A 96 -13.79 -8.19 -23.84
N PHE A 97 -13.17 -8.74 -22.80
CA PHE A 97 -11.77 -8.52 -22.44
C PHE A 97 -11.09 -9.87 -22.15
N PRO A 98 -10.92 -10.74 -23.17
CA PRO A 98 -10.33 -12.04 -22.96
C PRO A 98 -8.87 -11.90 -22.50
N PRO A 99 -8.42 -12.69 -21.51
CA PRO A 99 -7.02 -12.70 -21.10
C PRO A 99 -6.15 -13.09 -22.30
N SER A 100 -5.07 -12.33 -22.54
CA SER A 100 -4.23 -12.54 -23.72
C SER A 100 -3.38 -13.82 -23.62
N ARG A 101 -3.03 -14.22 -22.39
CA ARG A 101 -2.32 -15.46 -22.05
C ARG A 101 -2.39 -15.68 -20.54
N GLU A 102 -2.29 -16.93 -20.12
CA GLU A 102 -1.85 -17.25 -18.75
C GLU A 102 -0.34 -16.97 -18.63
N MET A 103 0.08 -16.43 -17.50
CA MET A 103 1.45 -16.03 -17.28
C MET A 103 1.85 -16.22 -15.82
N VAL A 104 2.98 -16.88 -15.62
CA VAL A 104 3.65 -16.98 -14.32
C VAL A 104 4.69 -15.87 -14.24
N LEU A 105 4.68 -15.11 -13.15
CA LEU A 105 5.63 -14.02 -12.90
C LEU A 105 6.77 -14.53 -12.02
N GLU A 106 7.94 -14.76 -12.60
CA GLU A 106 9.10 -15.26 -11.85
C GLU A 106 10.10 -14.16 -11.50
N LYS A 107 10.24 -13.16 -12.38
CA LYS A 107 11.20 -12.06 -12.24
C LYS A 107 10.47 -10.76 -11.96
N PRO A 108 11.11 -9.78 -11.26
CA PRO A 108 10.54 -8.46 -11.11
C PRO A 108 10.12 -7.88 -12.48
N CYS A 109 8.92 -7.33 -12.56
CA CYS A 109 8.39 -6.75 -13.79
C CYS A 109 7.28 -5.74 -13.51
N VAL A 110 7.06 -4.83 -14.45
CA VAL A 110 5.83 -4.02 -14.52
C VAL A 110 4.91 -4.56 -15.60
N LEU A 111 3.61 -4.71 -15.29
CA LEU A 111 2.60 -4.99 -16.29
C LEU A 111 2.05 -3.68 -16.83
N LEU A 112 2.07 -3.56 -18.15
CA LEU A 112 1.53 -2.41 -18.88
C LEU A 112 0.24 -2.80 -19.57
N ASP A 113 -0.78 -1.95 -19.47
CA ASP A 113 -1.97 -2.07 -20.28
C ASP A 113 -1.72 -1.63 -21.74
N ALA A 114 -2.71 -1.79 -22.62
CA ALA A 114 -2.61 -1.41 -24.02
C ALA A 114 -2.37 0.10 -24.24
N GLY A 115 -2.62 0.93 -23.22
CA GLY A 115 -2.34 2.37 -23.20
C GLY A 115 -1.01 2.72 -22.53
N HIS A 116 -0.13 1.75 -22.28
CA HIS A 116 1.15 1.92 -21.60
C HIS A 116 1.05 2.40 -20.14
N HIS A 117 -0.11 2.27 -19.49
CA HIS A 117 -0.23 2.55 -18.07
C HIS A 117 0.28 1.34 -17.28
N ILE A 118 1.07 1.59 -16.22
CA ILE A 118 1.44 0.53 -15.29
C ILE A 118 0.19 0.15 -14.47
N ILE A 119 -0.15 -1.13 -14.48
CA ILE A 119 -1.32 -1.67 -13.75
C ILE A 119 -0.91 -2.59 -12.61
N LEU A 120 0.29 -3.15 -12.67
CA LEU A 120 0.86 -3.97 -11.63
C LEU A 120 2.37 -3.77 -11.61
N TRP A 121 2.90 -3.63 -10.40
CA TRP A 121 4.31 -3.85 -10.12
C TRP A 121 4.45 -5.21 -9.42
N TYR A 122 5.24 -6.09 -10.00
CA TYR A 122 5.62 -7.34 -9.37
C TYR A 122 7.08 -7.22 -8.96
N VAL A 123 7.32 -7.24 -7.65
CA VAL A 123 8.65 -6.96 -7.05
C VAL A 123 9.02 -8.03 -6.01
N PRO A 124 9.23 -9.28 -6.45
CA PRO A 124 9.58 -10.37 -5.56
C PRO A 124 10.94 -10.07 -4.91
N GLY A 125 11.05 -10.34 -3.61
CA GLY A 125 12.29 -10.10 -2.88
C GLY A 125 12.59 -8.63 -2.57
N ALA A 126 11.66 -7.70 -2.77
CA ALA A 126 11.86 -6.29 -2.39
C ALA A 126 11.95 -6.07 -0.88
N LEU A 127 11.46 -7.02 -0.07
CA LEU A 127 11.49 -6.96 1.39
C LEU A 127 12.59 -7.88 1.94
N SER A 128 13.40 -7.32 2.83
CA SER A 128 14.39 -8.04 3.63
C SER A 128 13.73 -8.89 4.71
N ASP A 129 14.43 -9.91 5.21
CA ASP A 129 13.82 -10.92 6.10
C ASP A 129 13.36 -10.33 7.43
N TRP A 130 14.13 -9.43 8.03
CA TRP A 130 13.73 -8.76 9.27
C TRP A 130 12.47 -7.86 9.10
N VAL A 131 12.24 -7.30 7.91
CA VAL A 131 10.99 -6.58 7.61
C VAL A 131 9.82 -7.57 7.48
N LYS A 132 10.06 -8.77 6.95
CA LYS A 132 9.06 -9.84 6.95
C LYS A 132 8.75 -10.32 8.37
N GLU A 133 9.73 -10.37 9.26
CA GLU A 133 9.54 -10.66 10.68
C GLU A 133 8.67 -9.59 11.35
N ASP A 134 8.92 -8.31 11.08
CA ASP A 134 8.08 -7.19 11.55
C ASP A 134 6.61 -7.35 11.08
N ILE A 135 6.39 -7.72 9.81
CA ILE A 135 5.06 -8.00 9.26
C ILE A 135 4.44 -9.21 9.97
N SER A 136 5.20 -10.29 10.15
CA SER A 136 4.75 -11.49 10.85
C SER A 136 4.33 -11.18 12.28
N ALA A 137 5.14 -10.41 13.02
CA ALA A 137 4.81 -9.96 14.37
C ALA A 137 3.52 -9.13 14.40
N ALA A 138 3.35 -8.21 13.43
CA ALA A 138 2.11 -7.43 13.29
C ALA A 138 0.89 -8.33 13.06
N MET A 139 1.01 -9.39 12.24
CA MET A 139 -0.08 -10.34 11.98
C MET A 139 -0.46 -11.15 13.23
N HIS A 140 0.53 -11.56 14.03
CA HIS A 140 0.27 -12.23 15.32
C HIS A 140 -0.47 -11.29 16.29
N CYS A 141 -0.07 -10.02 16.37
CA CYS A 141 -0.79 -9.03 17.17
C CYS A 141 -2.21 -8.75 16.64
N ALA A 142 -2.42 -8.85 15.33
CA ALA A 142 -3.71 -8.62 14.68
C ALA A 142 -4.61 -9.87 14.63
N ASN A 143 -4.17 -11.03 15.12
CA ASN A 143 -4.88 -12.31 14.95
C ASN A 143 -6.33 -12.28 15.47
N ASP A 144 -6.58 -11.61 16.59
CA ASP A 144 -7.96 -11.47 17.12
C ASP A 144 -8.84 -10.66 16.17
N LEU A 145 -8.31 -9.62 15.54
CA LEU A 145 -9.02 -8.81 14.55
C LEU A 145 -9.28 -9.62 13.27
N LEU A 146 -8.27 -10.34 12.78
CA LEU A 146 -8.38 -11.23 11.63
C LEU A 146 -9.46 -12.29 11.86
N LYS A 147 -9.44 -12.98 13.01
CA LYS A 147 -10.43 -14.00 13.37
C LYS A 147 -11.85 -13.44 13.47
N LYS A 148 -12.02 -12.25 14.06
CA LYS A 148 -13.33 -11.59 14.19
C LYS A 148 -13.93 -11.21 12.83
N SER A 149 -13.09 -10.88 11.84
CA SER A 149 -13.54 -10.48 10.51
C SER A 149 -14.38 -11.55 9.81
N LEU A 150 -14.04 -12.84 10.02
CA LEU A 150 -14.74 -13.99 9.42
C LEU A 150 -15.79 -14.62 10.36
N SER A 151 -16.24 -13.88 11.38
CA SER A 151 -17.25 -14.40 12.29
C SER A 151 -18.58 -14.68 11.57
N PRO A 152 -19.39 -15.65 12.03
CA PRO A 152 -20.70 -15.96 11.41
C PRO A 152 -21.64 -14.75 11.34
N ALA A 153 -21.50 -13.79 12.25
CA ALA A 153 -22.23 -12.53 12.22
C ALA A 153 -21.93 -11.69 10.97
N ASN A 154 -20.75 -11.88 10.36
CA ASN A 154 -20.32 -11.23 9.13
C ASN A 154 -20.51 -12.11 7.88
N ALA A 155 -21.12 -13.30 8.00
CA ALA A 155 -21.24 -14.26 6.89
C ALA A 155 -22.09 -13.74 5.72
N ASN A 156 -22.96 -12.76 5.97
CA ASN A 156 -23.78 -12.11 4.94
C ASN A 156 -23.14 -10.82 4.36
N CYS A 157 -21.96 -10.43 4.84
CA CYS A 157 -21.28 -9.24 4.34
C CYS A 157 -20.49 -9.51 3.04
N ILE A 158 -20.27 -8.41 2.31
CA ILE A 158 -19.38 -8.15 1.17
C ILE A 158 -18.37 -9.29 0.87
N TRP A 159 -18.14 -9.58 -0.42
CA TRP A 159 -17.14 -10.55 -0.91
C TRP A 159 -15.75 -10.51 -0.22
N ARG A 160 -15.37 -9.40 0.42
CA ARG A 160 -14.12 -9.24 1.18
C ARG A 160 -13.99 -10.09 2.45
N THR A 161 -15.10 -10.54 3.04
CA THR A 161 -15.11 -11.35 4.29
C THR A 161 -15.70 -12.74 4.09
N ASP A 162 -15.87 -13.15 2.83
CA ASP A 162 -16.36 -14.49 2.50
C ASP A 162 -15.25 -15.51 2.75
N ARG A 163 -15.53 -16.48 3.62
CA ARG A 163 -14.55 -17.49 4.04
C ARG A 163 -14.05 -18.36 2.87
N SER A 164 -14.84 -18.52 1.81
CA SER A 164 -14.46 -19.31 0.63
C SER A 164 -13.29 -18.74 -0.15
N TYR A 165 -12.97 -17.45 0.02
CA TYR A 165 -11.84 -16.79 -0.65
C TYR A 165 -10.53 -16.81 0.15
N PHE A 166 -10.50 -17.45 1.31
CA PHE A 166 -9.31 -17.54 2.14
C PHE A 166 -8.76 -18.95 2.14
N TYR A 167 -7.46 -19.08 1.83
CA TYR A 167 -6.74 -20.32 2.07
C TYR A 167 -6.62 -20.60 3.57
N PRO A 168 -6.58 -21.89 3.98
CA PRO A 168 -6.16 -22.26 5.31
C PRO A 168 -4.78 -21.67 5.61
N THR A 169 -4.59 -21.21 6.84
CA THR A 169 -3.29 -20.72 7.30
C THR A 169 -2.35 -21.89 7.60
N GLU A 170 -1.11 -21.79 7.12
CA GLU A 170 -0.03 -22.70 7.51
C GLU A 170 0.78 -22.15 8.69
N THR A 171 0.59 -20.86 9.03
CA THR A 171 1.30 -20.18 10.11
C THR A 171 0.58 -20.39 11.45
N PRO A 172 1.22 -21.06 12.43
CA PRO A 172 0.63 -21.24 13.75
C PRO A 172 0.31 -19.89 14.40
N GLY A 173 -0.89 -19.73 14.95
CA GLY A 173 -1.28 -18.53 15.68
C GLY A 173 -1.75 -17.35 14.80
N VAL A 174 -1.83 -17.50 13.48
CA VAL A 174 -2.41 -16.50 12.57
C VAL A 174 -3.61 -17.11 11.85
N SER A 175 -4.79 -16.55 12.07
CA SER A 175 -6.03 -17.00 11.42
C SER A 175 -6.24 -16.27 10.09
N PRO A 176 -6.85 -16.92 9.08
CA PRO A 176 -7.30 -16.21 7.89
C PRO A 176 -8.31 -15.12 8.25
N GLY A 177 -8.31 -14.04 7.50
CA GLY A 177 -9.24 -12.94 7.70
C GLY A 177 -8.80 -11.66 7.01
N CYS A 178 -9.57 -10.61 7.21
CA CYS A 178 -9.34 -9.30 6.63
C CYS A 178 -9.41 -8.22 7.72
N ILE A 179 -8.47 -7.29 7.69
CA ILE A 179 -8.55 -6.05 8.46
C ILE A 179 -8.49 -4.89 7.48
N ASN A 180 -9.37 -3.91 7.68
CA ASN A 180 -9.30 -2.64 6.97
C ASN A 180 -8.73 -1.60 7.93
N VAL A 181 -7.56 -1.08 7.56
CA VAL A 181 -6.90 0.01 8.26
C VAL A 181 -6.78 1.15 7.27
N SER A 182 -7.33 2.30 7.63
CA SER A 182 -7.28 3.50 6.82
C SER A 182 -6.94 4.69 7.71
N PRO A 183 -5.92 5.49 7.36
CA PRO A 183 -5.64 6.73 8.06
C PRO A 183 -6.82 7.70 7.87
N CYS A 184 -7.19 8.41 8.93
CA CYS A 184 -8.22 9.46 8.92
C CYS A 184 -9.64 9.04 8.48
N TRP A 185 -9.90 7.75 8.22
CA TRP A 185 -11.22 7.28 7.78
C TRP A 185 -12.31 7.46 8.83
N PHE A 186 -11.94 7.30 10.11
CA PHE A 186 -12.86 7.58 11.20
C PHE A 186 -13.31 9.06 11.14
N GLN A 187 -12.42 9.98 10.78
CA GLN A 187 -12.71 11.42 10.67
C GLN A 187 -13.51 11.78 9.42
N GLN A 188 -13.36 11.05 8.31
CA GLN A 188 -14.08 11.33 7.05
C GLN A 188 -15.62 11.30 7.18
N GLY A 189 -16.15 10.67 8.24
CA GLY A 189 -17.59 10.66 8.57
C GLY A 189 -17.99 11.51 9.77
N HIS A 190 -17.04 12.18 10.44
CA HIS A 190 -17.25 12.93 11.68
C HIS A 190 -16.74 14.38 11.61
N GLU A 191 -16.42 14.90 10.42
CA GLU A 191 -16.25 16.34 10.22
C GLU A 191 -17.53 17.06 10.69
N PRO A 192 -17.45 18.16 11.46
CA PRO A 192 -18.65 18.89 11.88
C PRO A 192 -19.41 19.39 10.65
N HIS A 193 -20.48 18.71 10.27
CA HIS A 193 -21.38 19.17 9.22
C HIS A 193 -22.27 20.27 9.82
N GLY A 194 -21.79 21.50 9.80
CA GLY A 194 -22.54 22.64 10.30
C GLY A 194 -21.80 23.93 10.00
N HIS A 195 -22.51 24.83 9.31
CA HIS A 195 -22.14 26.22 9.09
C HIS A 195 -21.29 26.79 10.22
N ALA A 196 -20.17 27.41 9.84
CA ALA A 196 -19.40 28.38 10.62
C ALA A 196 -20.09 28.79 11.92
N GLN A 197 -19.89 28.01 12.98
CA GLN A 197 -20.08 28.53 14.32
C GLN A 197 -18.76 29.21 14.67
N GLU A 198 -18.88 30.50 14.99
CA GLU A 198 -17.84 31.48 15.30
C GLU A 198 -16.97 31.13 16.53
N ASN A 199 -16.97 29.86 16.97
CA ASN A 199 -16.04 29.33 17.96
C ASN A 199 -14.91 28.61 17.24
N ALA A 200 -13.92 29.40 16.83
CA ALA A 200 -12.65 28.95 16.29
C ALA A 200 -11.87 28.15 17.36
N ASP A 201 -11.99 26.82 17.38
CA ASP A 201 -10.89 25.92 17.81
C ASP A 201 -11.12 24.41 17.55
N VAL A 202 -11.87 24.02 16.51
CA VAL A 202 -11.91 22.58 16.13
C VAL A 202 -10.90 22.35 15.03
N SER A 203 -9.62 22.32 15.41
CA SER A 203 -8.55 21.86 14.53
C SER A 203 -8.83 20.43 14.09
N PHE A 204 -8.61 20.14 12.80
CA PHE A 204 -8.67 18.78 12.29
C PHE A 204 -7.56 17.95 12.97
N CYS A 205 -7.96 17.06 13.89
CA CYS A 205 -7.04 16.17 14.59
C CYS A 205 -7.26 14.73 14.09
N PRO A 206 -6.35 14.14 13.30
CA PRO A 206 -6.44 12.74 12.92
C PRO A 206 -6.45 11.82 14.13
N GLU A 207 -7.42 10.90 14.19
CA GLU A 207 -7.41 9.83 15.19
C GLU A 207 -6.92 8.50 14.60
N ILE A 208 -6.35 7.68 15.48
CA ILE A 208 -6.09 6.27 15.17
C ILE A 208 -7.41 5.54 14.90
N SER A 209 -7.39 4.65 13.90
CA SER A 209 -8.54 3.80 13.59
C SER A 209 -9.05 3.09 14.85
N ALA A 210 -10.37 2.98 14.99
CA ALA A 210 -11.00 2.32 16.13
C ALA A 210 -10.46 0.90 16.37
N SER A 211 -10.16 0.17 15.28
CA SER A 211 -9.57 -1.17 15.30
C SER A 211 -8.14 -1.21 15.88
N LEU A 212 -7.46 -0.07 15.95
CA LEU A 212 -6.10 0.08 16.48
C LEU A 212 -6.07 0.82 17.83
N LYS A 213 -7.22 1.12 18.43
CA LYS A 213 -7.27 1.67 19.79
C LYS A 213 -6.84 0.60 20.80
N GLY A 214 -6.01 1.00 21.77
CA GLY A 214 -5.55 0.14 22.86
C GLY A 214 -4.20 -0.55 22.65
N PRO A 215 -3.74 -1.36 23.63
CA PRO A 215 -2.37 -1.89 23.66
C PRO A 215 -2.00 -2.77 22.46
N GLN A 216 -2.93 -3.60 21.99
CA GLN A 216 -2.72 -4.48 20.83
C GLN A 216 -2.51 -3.66 19.55
N GLY A 217 -3.33 -2.62 19.32
CA GLY A 217 -3.18 -1.73 18.18
C GLY A 217 -1.87 -0.96 18.18
N ILE A 218 -1.40 -0.53 19.36
CA ILE A 218 -0.06 0.07 19.53
C ILE A 218 1.04 -0.93 19.14
N SER A 219 0.92 -2.21 19.51
CA SER A 219 1.89 -3.25 19.11
C SER A 219 1.89 -3.49 17.60
N ILE A 220 0.72 -3.47 16.96
CA ILE A 220 0.60 -3.54 15.49
C ILE A 220 1.32 -2.35 14.86
N ILE A 221 1.03 -1.12 15.30
CA ILE A 221 1.67 0.10 14.78
C ILE A 221 3.19 0.02 14.96
N LYS A 222 3.65 -0.39 16.15
CA LYS A 222 5.09 -0.50 16.45
C LYS A 222 5.80 -1.47 15.52
N SER A 223 5.19 -2.62 15.23
CA SER A 223 5.73 -3.66 14.34
C SER A 223 5.66 -3.21 12.87
N MET A 224 4.63 -2.46 12.49
CA MET A 224 4.47 -1.97 11.12
C MET A 224 5.32 -0.74 10.79
N ARG A 225 6.07 -0.14 11.73
CA ARG A 225 6.85 1.09 11.48
C ARG A 225 7.78 1.00 10.27
N ARG A 226 8.56 -0.09 10.18
CA ARG A 226 9.55 -0.27 9.11
C ARG A 226 8.90 -0.74 7.80
N PRO A 227 7.96 -1.70 7.81
CA PRO A 227 7.15 -2.01 6.63
C PRO A 227 6.46 -0.79 6.05
N SER A 228 5.85 0.07 6.88
CA SER A 228 5.17 1.29 6.44
C SER A 228 6.13 2.34 5.88
N LEU A 229 7.34 2.47 6.43
CA LEU A 229 8.38 3.34 5.88
C LEU A 229 8.77 2.89 4.47
N LEU A 230 9.00 1.58 4.27
CA LEU A 230 9.33 1.03 2.95
C LEU A 230 8.15 1.13 1.97
N ALA A 231 6.91 0.94 2.43
CA ALA A 231 5.73 1.14 1.60
C ALA A 231 5.60 2.60 1.13
N SER A 232 5.88 3.57 2.01
CA SER A 232 5.93 4.99 1.66
C SER A 232 7.05 5.29 0.64
N ALA A 233 8.22 4.70 0.83
CA ALA A 233 9.34 4.82 -0.09
C ALA A 233 9.03 4.22 -1.47
N ALA A 234 8.38 3.06 -1.51
CA ALA A 234 7.91 2.44 -2.75
C ALA A 234 6.86 3.33 -3.46
N LEU A 235 5.92 3.91 -2.71
CA LEU A 235 4.91 4.84 -3.26
C LEU A 235 5.53 6.05 -3.95
N ARG A 236 6.65 6.57 -3.43
CA ARG A 236 7.34 7.70 -4.05
C ARG A 236 7.81 7.39 -5.47
N VAL A 237 8.23 6.14 -5.73
CA VAL A 237 8.63 5.66 -7.07
C VAL A 237 7.42 5.26 -7.91
N MET A 238 6.53 4.43 -7.34
CA MET A 238 5.45 3.78 -8.08
C MET A 238 4.29 4.72 -8.40
N HIS A 239 4.04 5.71 -7.52
CA HIS A 239 2.96 6.68 -7.68
C HIS A 239 3.34 8.06 -7.09
N PRO A 240 4.31 8.77 -7.69
CA PRO A 240 4.87 10.00 -7.13
C PRO A 240 3.80 11.05 -6.76
N SER A 241 2.79 11.24 -7.62
CA SER A 241 1.72 12.21 -7.36
C SER A 241 0.93 11.91 -6.08
N LEU A 242 0.76 10.63 -5.73
CA LEU A 242 0.03 10.22 -4.52
C LEU A 242 0.92 10.40 -3.29
N TYR A 243 2.21 10.06 -3.41
CA TYR A 243 3.19 10.32 -2.36
C TYR A 243 3.23 11.81 -2.00
N TRP A 244 3.38 12.69 -3.00
CA TRP A 244 3.46 14.13 -2.76
C TRP A 244 2.14 14.74 -2.26
N ALA A 245 0.99 14.23 -2.73
CA ALA A 245 -0.30 14.62 -2.16
C ALA A 245 -0.40 14.25 -0.67
N SER A 246 -0.05 13.01 -0.33
CA SER A 246 -0.01 12.54 1.06
C SER A 246 0.95 13.35 1.93
N LEU A 247 2.12 13.69 1.41
CA LEU A 247 3.11 14.49 2.14
C LEU A 247 2.56 15.88 2.46
N ARG A 248 1.96 16.58 1.48
CA ARG A 248 1.35 17.90 1.71
C ARG A 248 0.27 17.84 2.77
N THR A 249 -0.66 16.89 2.64
CA THR A 249 -1.71 16.69 3.63
C THR A 249 -1.15 16.47 5.03
N THR A 250 -0.04 15.75 5.18
CA THR A 250 0.54 15.46 6.50
C THR A 250 1.41 16.60 7.06
N LEU A 251 1.79 17.58 6.24
CA LEU A 251 2.48 18.79 6.69
C LEU A 251 1.51 19.92 7.06
N GLU A 252 0.28 19.87 6.54
CA GLU A 252 -0.80 20.82 6.83
C GLU A 252 -1.59 20.48 8.10
N ILE A 253 -1.36 19.28 8.67
CA ILE A 253 -1.92 18.79 9.93
C ILE A 253 -0.89 19.01 11.05
#